data_AF-A0A7J6ENE4-F1
#
_entry.id   AF-A0A7J6ENE4-F1
#
_cell.length_a   1.000
_cell.length_b   1.000
_cell.length_c   1.000
_cell.angle_alpha   90.00
_cell.angle_beta   90.00
_cell.angle_gamma   90.00
#
_symmetry.space_group_name_H-M   'P 1'
#
loop_
_entity.id
_entity.type
_entity.pdbx_description
1 polymer ?
#
loop_
_entity_poly.entity_id
_entity_poly.type
_entity_poly.pdbx_seq_one_letter_code
_entity_poly.pdbx_strand_id
1 'polypeptide(L)'
;GKKTLAHYRILPLLQVSLSLRLISNLFKILNLYESKSDLRYINTSNLLFSFFFGVTEMAKSKNHTAHNQSYKAHKNGIKKPKKQRHTSTKGMDPKFLRNQRYARKHNNSVKNDSGAEE
;
A
#
# COMPACT_ATOMS: atom_id res chain seq x y z
N GLY A 1 -48.85 -46.49 -16.71
CA GLY A 1 -49.31 -45.42 -15.81
C GLY A 1 -48.56 -44.14 -16.11
N LYS A 2 -49.25 -43.10 -16.58
CA LYS A 2 -48.69 -41.80 -16.96
C LYS A 2 -48.39 -40.97 -15.71
N LYS A 3 -47.25 -41.21 -15.08
CA LYS A 3 -46.61 -40.33 -14.08
C LYS A 3 -45.13 -40.43 -14.45
N THR A 4 -44.50 -39.46 -15.11
CA THR A 4 -43.67 -38.46 -14.40
C THR A 4 -43.09 -37.40 -15.37
N LEU A 5 -43.68 -37.15 -16.55
CA LEU A 5 -43.06 -36.22 -17.53
C LEU A 5 -43.27 -34.72 -17.22
N ALA A 6 -44.23 -34.37 -16.34
CA ALA A 6 -44.48 -32.98 -15.96
C ALA A 6 -43.46 -32.43 -14.94
N HIS A 7 -42.82 -33.30 -14.15
CA HIS A 7 -41.94 -32.86 -13.06
C HIS A 7 -40.64 -32.20 -13.56
N TYR A 8 -40.12 -32.59 -14.72
CA TYR A 8 -38.81 -32.13 -15.21
C TYR A 8 -38.85 -30.82 -16.02
N ARG A 9 -40.04 -30.31 -16.39
CA ARG A 9 -40.19 -29.00 -17.06
C ARG A 9 -40.61 -27.87 -16.12
N ILE A 10 -41.23 -28.21 -15.00
CA ILE A 10 -41.79 -27.24 -14.05
C ILE A 10 -40.73 -26.76 -13.05
N LEU A 11 -39.80 -27.65 -12.64
CA LEU A 11 -38.72 -27.33 -11.69
C LEU A 11 -37.82 -26.14 -12.10
N PRO A 12 -37.31 -26.02 -13.34
CA PRO A 12 -36.47 -24.88 -13.71
C PRO A 12 -37.26 -23.56 -13.77
N LEU A 13 -38.54 -23.61 -14.16
CA LEU A 13 -39.40 -22.41 -14.22
C LEU A 13 -39.79 -21.92 -12.83
N LEU A 14 -40.06 -22.84 -11.89
CA LEU A 14 -40.31 -22.50 -10.49
C LEU A 14 -39.05 -21.91 -9.84
N GLN A 15 -37.88 -22.47 -10.11
CA GLN A 15 -36.58 -21.95 -9.65
C GLN A 15 -36.34 -20.51 -10.13
N VAL A 16 -36.64 -20.22 -11.41
CA VAL A 16 -36.48 -18.86 -11.98
C VAL A 16 -37.50 -17.88 -11.39
N SER A 17 -38.75 -18.30 -11.20
CA SER A 17 -39.79 -17.44 -10.62
C SER A 17 -39.56 -17.12 -9.13
N LEU A 18 -39.02 -18.07 -8.37
CA LEU A 18 -38.66 -17.90 -6.97
C LEU A 18 -37.46 -16.96 -6.82
N SER A 19 -36.46 -17.14 -7.70
CA SER A 19 -35.28 -16.28 -7.79
C SER A 19 -35.66 -14.83 -8.11
N LEU A 20 -36.52 -14.61 -9.10
CA LEU A 20 -36.96 -13.27 -9.48
C LEU A 20 -37.80 -12.60 -8.38
N ARG A 21 -38.63 -13.36 -7.65
CA ARG A 21 -39.37 -12.83 -6.49
C ARG A 21 -38.43 -12.45 -5.35
N LEU A 22 -37.43 -13.27 -5.03
CA LEU A 22 -36.42 -12.97 -4.02
C LEU A 22 -35.62 -11.71 -4.39
N ILE A 23 -35.20 -11.58 -5.65
CA ILE A 23 -34.49 -10.39 -6.15
C ILE A 23 -35.37 -9.13 -6.07
N SER A 24 -36.64 -9.22 -6.46
CA SER A 24 -37.56 -8.08 -6.40
C SER A 24 -37.90 -7.65 -4.95
N ASN A 25 -37.99 -8.61 -4.02
CA ASN A 25 -38.21 -8.34 -2.60
C ASN A 25 -36.96 -7.73 -1.95
N LEU A 26 -35.75 -8.18 -2.33
CA LEU A 26 -34.48 -7.59 -1.91
C LEU A 26 -34.32 -6.15 -2.42
N PHE A 27 -34.71 -5.87 -3.66
CA PHE A 27 -34.69 -4.51 -4.22
C PHE A 27 -35.68 -3.57 -3.50
N LYS A 28 -36.85 -4.07 -3.09
CA LYS A 28 -37.80 -3.31 -2.26
C LYS A 28 -37.28 -3.00 -0.85
N ILE A 29 -36.58 -3.95 -0.22
CA ILE A 29 -35.95 -3.74 1.10
C ILE A 29 -34.82 -2.70 1.00
N LEU A 30 -34.05 -2.69 -0.10
CA LEU A 30 -33.01 -1.70 -0.35
C LEU A 30 -33.57 -0.27 -0.56
N ASN A 31 -34.68 -0.11 -1.29
CA ASN A 31 -35.31 1.20 -1.51
C ASN A 31 -36.04 1.74 -0.25
N LEU A 32 -36.49 0.87 0.67
CA LEU A 32 -37.02 1.29 1.99
C LEU A 32 -35.93 1.65 3.01
N TYR A 33 -34.66 1.29 2.73
CA TYR A 33 -33.50 1.64 3.53
C TYR A 33 -32.79 2.90 3.00
N GLU A 34 -33.50 3.72 2.22
CA GLU A 34 -32.99 4.97 1.65
C GLU A 34 -33.43 6.18 2.49
N SER A 35 -33.31 6.08 3.82
CA SER A 35 -33.42 7.25 4.71
C SER A 35 -32.66 7.03 6.01
N LYS A 36 -31.33 6.89 5.90
CA LYS A 36 -30.28 7.18 6.91
C LYS A 36 -29.17 6.13 6.83
N SER A 37 -28.06 6.48 6.17
CA SER A 37 -26.71 6.48 6.76
C SER A 37 -25.63 6.40 5.68
N ASP A 38 -24.94 7.53 5.52
CA ASP A 38 -23.75 7.67 4.71
C ASP A 38 -22.62 6.72 5.15
N LEU A 39 -21.79 6.32 4.18
CA LEU A 39 -20.43 5.73 4.30
C LEU A 39 -20.24 4.23 4.60
N ARG A 40 -21.28 3.41 4.84
CA ARG A 40 -21.10 1.93 5.03
C ARG A 40 -21.48 1.04 3.85
N TYR A 41 -22.09 1.59 2.79
CA TYR A 41 -22.56 0.83 1.62
C TYR A 41 -21.47 0.54 0.56
N ILE A 42 -20.33 1.23 0.63
CA ILE A 42 -19.25 1.10 -0.36
C ILE A 42 -18.46 -0.22 -0.16
N ASN A 43 -18.40 -0.78 1.04
CA ASN A 43 -17.58 -1.99 1.28
C ASN A 43 -18.30 -3.32 0.99
N THR A 44 -19.64 -3.37 1.08
CA THR A 44 -20.42 -4.60 0.87
C THR A 44 -20.77 -4.85 -0.59
N SER A 45 -20.95 -3.78 -1.38
CA SER A 45 -21.24 -3.83 -2.82
C SER A 45 -20.07 -4.35 -3.66
N ASN A 46 -18.83 -4.05 -3.26
CA ASN A 46 -17.62 -4.55 -3.92
C ASN A 46 -17.39 -6.06 -3.73
N LEU A 47 -17.84 -6.63 -2.61
CA LEU A 47 -17.67 -8.05 -2.29
C LEU A 47 -18.64 -8.96 -3.09
N LEU A 48 -19.84 -8.46 -3.38
CA LEU A 48 -20.83 -9.17 -4.21
C LEU A 48 -20.50 -9.11 -5.70
N PHE A 49 -19.84 -8.04 -6.16
CA PHE A 49 -19.41 -7.88 -7.55
C PHE A 49 -18.25 -8.83 -7.90
N SER A 50 -17.31 -9.06 -6.98
CA SER A 50 -16.18 -9.99 -7.19
C SER A 50 -16.61 -11.47 -7.17
N PHE A 51 -17.65 -11.83 -6.42
CA PHE A 51 -18.14 -13.21 -6.31
C PHE A 51 -18.90 -13.71 -7.56
N PHE A 52 -19.50 -12.81 -8.35
CA PHE A 52 -20.31 -13.17 -9.52
C PHE A 52 -19.63 -12.94 -10.90
N PHE A 53 -18.60 -12.10 -10.99
CA PHE A 53 -17.93 -11.72 -12.25
C PHE A 53 -16.47 -12.21 -12.37
N GLY A 54 -16.05 -13.14 -11.52
CA GLY A 54 -14.66 -13.54 -11.30
C GLY A 54 -13.99 -14.41 -12.38
N VAL A 55 -14.28 -14.23 -13.67
CA VAL A 55 -13.46 -14.79 -14.77
C VAL A 55 -13.44 -13.79 -15.94
N THR A 56 -12.93 -12.59 -15.70
CA THR A 56 -12.48 -11.73 -16.79
C THR A 56 -10.98 -11.92 -16.93
N GLU A 57 -10.56 -12.27 -18.14
CA GLU A 57 -9.16 -12.30 -18.55
C GLU A 57 -8.38 -11.11 -17.95
N MET A 58 -7.16 -11.37 -17.48
CA MET A 58 -6.25 -10.32 -17.03
C MET A 58 -5.96 -9.38 -18.19
N ALA A 59 -6.76 -8.32 -18.31
CA ALA A 59 -6.50 -7.24 -19.24
C ALA A 59 -5.09 -6.71 -18.98
N LYS A 60 -4.23 -6.73 -20.00
CA LYS A 60 -2.83 -6.33 -19.87
C LYS A 60 -2.75 -4.93 -19.26
N SER A 61 -2.12 -4.83 -18.09
CA SER A 61 -1.93 -3.57 -17.38
C SER A 61 -0.62 -2.89 -17.83
N LYS A 62 -0.43 -1.62 -17.48
CA LYS A 62 0.77 -0.87 -17.85
C LYS A 62 2.00 -1.44 -17.12
N ASN A 63 3.00 -1.90 -17.89
CA ASN A 63 4.18 -2.58 -17.34
C ASN A 63 5.14 -1.66 -16.55
N HIS A 64 5.17 -0.35 -16.84
CA HIS A 64 6.03 0.59 -16.11
C HIS A 64 5.51 2.03 -16.23
N THR A 65 5.65 2.84 -15.18
CA THR A 65 5.35 4.28 -15.23
C THR A 65 6.19 5.09 -14.23
N ALA A 66 6.84 6.15 -14.73
CA ALA A 66 7.47 7.17 -13.90
C ALA A 66 6.51 8.32 -13.54
N HIS A 67 5.27 8.26 -14.02
CA HIS A 67 4.26 9.25 -13.69
C HIS A 67 4.00 9.25 -12.17
N ASN A 68 3.91 10.45 -11.57
CA ASN A 68 3.76 10.68 -10.14
C ASN A 68 5.01 10.42 -9.26
N GLN A 69 6.14 9.95 -9.82
CA GLN A 69 7.36 9.75 -9.02
C GLN A 69 7.93 11.09 -8.53
N SER A 70 8.02 12.08 -9.42
CA SER A 70 8.50 13.43 -9.08
C SER A 70 7.59 14.10 -8.04
N TYR A 71 6.27 14.03 -8.23
CA TYR A 71 5.32 14.60 -7.28
C TYR A 71 5.46 14.01 -5.87
N LYS A 72 5.60 12.67 -5.75
CA LYS A 72 5.85 12.01 -4.47
C LYS A 72 7.19 12.41 -3.86
N ALA A 73 8.25 12.50 -4.66
CA ALA A 73 9.58 12.91 -4.19
C ALA A 73 9.59 14.35 -3.64
N HIS A 74 8.80 15.24 -4.27
CA HIS A 74 8.71 16.64 -3.85
C HIS A 74 7.70 16.90 -2.73
N LYS A 75 6.75 15.99 -2.43
CA LYS A 75 5.76 16.15 -1.35
C LYS A 75 6.40 16.47 0.01
N ASN A 76 7.49 15.79 0.36
CA ASN A 76 8.27 16.04 1.58
C ASN A 76 9.58 16.81 1.31
N GLY A 77 9.82 17.16 0.04
CA GLY A 77 11.06 17.73 -0.47
C GLY A 77 12.23 16.74 -0.50
N ILE A 78 13.11 16.90 -1.49
CA ILE A 78 14.36 16.14 -1.59
C ILE A 78 15.35 16.70 -0.55
N LYS A 79 15.65 15.92 0.49
CA LYS A 79 16.55 16.35 1.58
C LYS A 79 18.01 16.24 1.15
N LYS A 80 18.77 17.31 1.39
CA LYS A 80 20.22 17.33 1.19
C LYS A 80 20.93 16.62 2.36
N PRO A 81 22.10 16.00 2.14
CA PRO A 81 22.89 15.43 3.24
C PRO A 81 23.29 16.55 4.22
N LYS A 82 23.26 16.23 5.52
CA LYS A 82 23.63 17.18 6.58
C LYS A 82 25.14 17.40 6.55
N LYS A 83 25.57 18.67 6.52
CA LYS A 83 26.98 19.03 6.68
C LYS A 83 27.33 19.00 8.18
N GLN A 84 28.29 18.17 8.55
CA GLN A 84 28.84 18.11 9.91
C GLN A 84 30.24 18.72 9.92
N ARG A 85 30.67 19.28 11.06
CA ARG A 85 32.03 19.82 11.22
C ARG A 85 33.10 18.75 10.95
N HIS A 86 32.81 17.51 11.34
CA HIS A 86 33.68 16.36 11.11
C HIS A 86 32.89 15.28 10.36
N THR A 87 33.39 14.91 9.19
CA THR A 87 32.83 13.83 8.36
C THR A 87 33.47 12.48 8.71
N SER A 88 32.88 11.39 8.24
CA SER A 88 33.44 10.05 8.41
C SER A 88 34.75 9.89 7.65
N THR A 89 35.78 9.34 8.29
CA THR A 89 37.08 8.99 7.67
C THR A 89 37.07 7.61 7.00
N LYS A 90 35.90 6.98 6.84
CA LYS A 90 35.76 5.67 6.20
C LYS A 90 36.18 5.76 4.73
N GLY A 91 37.07 4.87 4.30
CA GLY A 91 37.61 4.85 2.94
C GLY A 91 38.81 5.77 2.70
N MET A 92 39.32 6.45 3.74
CA MET A 92 40.60 7.17 3.66
C MET A 92 41.79 6.20 3.72
N ASP A 93 42.92 6.64 3.17
CA ASP A 93 44.16 5.86 3.15
C ASP A 93 44.57 5.41 4.57
N PRO A 94 44.74 4.09 4.81
CA PRO A 94 45.19 3.56 6.08
C PRO A 94 46.52 4.15 6.56
N LYS A 95 47.46 4.50 5.66
CA LYS A 95 48.75 5.10 6.04
C LYS A 95 48.56 6.50 6.62
N PHE A 96 47.74 7.32 5.97
CA PHE A 96 47.34 8.63 6.50
C PHE A 96 46.64 8.51 7.85
N LEU A 97 45.69 7.57 8.01
CA LEU A 97 44.96 7.37 9.27
C LEU A 97 45.89 6.93 10.41
N ARG A 98 46.88 6.07 10.13
CA ARG A 98 47.90 5.68 11.12
C ARG A 98 48.70 6.88 11.58
N ASN A 99 49.20 7.71 10.65
CA ASN A 99 49.94 8.92 10.99
C ASN A 99 49.10 9.91 11.80
N GLN A 100 47.86 10.17 11.38
CA GLN A 100 46.95 11.07 12.08
C GLN A 100 46.70 10.63 13.53
N ARG A 101 46.58 9.31 13.78
CA ARG A 101 46.44 8.77 15.14
C ARG A 101 47.69 9.03 16.00
N TYR A 102 48.88 8.84 15.46
CA TYR A 102 50.12 9.12 16.20
C TYR A 102 50.29 10.60 16.49
N ALA A 103 50.08 11.47 15.49
CA ALA A 103 50.15 12.92 15.66
C ALA A 103 49.18 13.41 16.75
N ARG A 104 47.92 12.96 16.73
CA ARG A 104 46.92 13.31 17.76
C ARG A 104 47.32 12.83 19.15
N LYS A 105 47.95 11.66 19.26
CA LYS A 105 48.42 11.12 20.56
C LYS A 105 49.44 12.06 21.21
N HIS A 106 50.42 12.55 20.45
CA HIS A 106 51.50 13.40 20.97
C HIS A 106 51.10 14.89 21.05
N ASN A 107 50.17 15.35 20.22
CA ASN A 107 49.66 16.72 20.32
C ASN A 107 48.72 16.92 21.52
N ASN A 108 48.02 15.86 21.96
CA ASN A 108 47.14 15.95 23.12
C ASN A 108 47.90 16.08 24.45
N SER A 109 49.13 15.54 24.56
CA SER A 109 49.96 15.78 25.75
C SER A 109 50.40 17.24 25.83
N VAL A 110 50.86 17.82 24.70
CA VAL A 110 51.26 19.23 24.61
C VAL A 110 50.12 20.19 24.97
N LYS A 111 48.88 19.87 24.59
CA LYS A 111 47.71 20.70 24.90
C LYS A 111 47.37 20.80 26.39
N ASN A 112 47.64 19.76 27.16
CA ASN A 112 47.34 19.76 28.61
C ASN A 112 48.33 20.64 29.37
N ASP A 113 49.57 20.75 28.87
CA ASP A 113 50.61 21.60 29.47
C ASP A 113 50.43 23.06 29.06
N SER A 114 50.08 23.34 27.79
CA SER A 114 49.89 24.71 27.28
C SER A 114 48.56 25.37 27.67
N GLY A 115 47.58 24.59 28.15
CA GLY A 115 46.27 25.09 28.58
C GLY A 115 46.18 25.38 30.08
N ALA A 116 47.26 25.14 30.84
CA ALA A 116 47.37 25.44 32.26
C ALA A 116 48.10 26.78 32.54
N GLU A 117 48.65 27.42 31.51
CA GLU A 117 49.33 28.73 31.59
C GLU A 117 48.42 29.92 31.20
N GLU A 118 47.11 29.71 31.05
CA GLU A 118 46.11 30.77 30.78
C GLU A 118 45.02 30.79 31.87
#